data_AF-A0A1M5GQQ7-F1
#
_entry.id   AF-A0A1M5GQQ7-F1
#
_cell.length_a   1.000
_cell.length_b   1.000
_cell.length_c   1.000
_cell.angle_alpha   90.00
_cell.angle_beta   90.00
_cell.angle_gamma   90.00
#
_symmetry.space_group_name_H-M   'P 1'
#
loop_
_entity.id
_entity.type
_entity.pdbx_description
1 polymer ?
#
loop_
_entity_poly.entity_id
_entity_poly.type
_entity_poly.pdbx_seq_one_letter_code
_entity_poly.pdbx_strand_id
1 'polypeptide(L)'
;MNSFYFALIQILLILTIVGLLKLANYKKQERYKQSWVLYLAVAITAGVLLLDQYLITYFYEWLAVYFPQLIDYLLVFFNYAILVVFLTLKMLGKWFGRIRNFLLRIFGFKSNGIWMKLVKPIFRLLPMKLQQKLAKRDPKSVAFVYQRTASGIVLKPEWSFAYYLTLFTSLVPFGFFLFYVLNAVYHWISPVNWGLPEYPILSFILLIEIAWFFGGRWPEVKEGSISGEDAHTKKVAQYENLYEEYKRQFDKRILTSDAIVTDIHGDYKEFSVLPYRQLGRELDENSELVSYLCERLNKREKIVRDEYIQIVSNLLDEEHLLIENPNYDDLSPFLFTGIHQLLIKGKKMMVIANDDTELAAIQQWFKTGFKEEAEGFQYIWQIETLENAMERNINADILVVTPAQLLLPSFFQYFKNNVDLTEYEVVLIPEASKILSKYDTILHAFIWKLQDHLNKMPQQIILSKWYEALGEEVRDVLRIKPKNISISLDKSPNLFYMVWKK
;
A
#
# COMPACT_ATOMS: atom_id res chain seq x y z
N MET A 1 40.96 -24.15 32.64
CA MET A 1 39.66 -23.84 32.00
C MET A 1 39.73 -24.34 30.57
N ASN A 2 38.87 -25.26 30.11
CA ASN A 2 38.96 -25.76 28.73
C ASN A 2 38.87 -24.59 27.75
N SER A 3 39.75 -24.53 26.76
CA SER A 3 39.77 -23.50 25.70
C SER A 3 38.38 -23.34 25.05
N PHE A 4 37.60 -24.42 24.99
CA PHE A 4 36.20 -24.42 24.60
C PHE A 4 35.31 -23.48 25.43
N TYR A 5 35.40 -23.51 26.77
CA TYR A 5 34.60 -22.61 27.63
C TYR A 5 35.01 -21.15 27.44
N PHE A 6 36.30 -20.89 27.23
CA PHE A 6 36.79 -19.54 26.99
C PHE A 6 36.29 -18.98 25.65
N ALA A 7 36.34 -19.77 24.57
CA ALA A 7 35.74 -19.39 23.28
C ALA A 7 34.23 -19.15 23.41
N LEU A 8 33.51 -20.01 24.13
CA LEU A 8 32.07 -19.87 24.33
C LEU A 8 31.70 -18.59 25.10
N ILE A 9 32.47 -18.25 26.15
CA ILE A 9 32.30 -16.99 26.89
C ILE A 9 32.53 -15.78 25.98
N GLN A 10 33.56 -15.80 25.15
CA GLN A 10 33.84 -14.72 24.20
C GLN A 10 32.70 -14.56 23.19
N ILE A 11 32.23 -15.65 22.57
CA ILE A 11 31.11 -15.61 21.63
C ILE A 11 29.83 -15.06 22.30
N LEU A 12 29.53 -15.51 23.51
CA LEU A 12 28.37 -15.03 24.28
C LEU A 12 28.48 -13.54 24.60
N LEU A 13 29.68 -13.06 24.93
CA LEU A 13 29.96 -11.65 25.16
C LEU A 13 29.74 -10.83 23.88
N ILE A 14 30.22 -11.29 22.71
CA ILE A 14 29.97 -10.63 21.41
C ILE A 14 28.47 -10.53 21.12
N LEU A 15 27.75 -11.65 21.24
CA LEU A 15 26.32 -11.68 21.00
C LEU A 15 25.56 -10.76 21.96
N THR A 16 26.01 -10.66 23.21
CA THR A 16 25.45 -9.75 24.20
C THR A 16 25.67 -8.29 23.78
N ILE A 17 26.87 -7.90 23.37
CA ILE A 17 27.12 -6.51 22.97
C ILE A 17 26.39 -6.18 21.66
N VAL A 18 26.32 -7.09 20.69
CA VAL A 18 25.52 -6.91 19.47
C VAL A 18 24.03 -6.80 19.78
N GLY A 19 23.53 -7.59 20.73
CA GLY A 19 22.17 -7.50 21.25
C GLY A 19 21.89 -6.13 21.89
N LEU A 20 22.84 -5.62 22.70
CA LEU A 20 22.76 -4.27 23.28
C LEU A 20 22.79 -3.18 22.20
N LEU A 21 23.61 -3.31 21.15
CA LEU A 21 23.61 -2.40 20.01
C LEU A 21 22.26 -2.36 19.29
N LYS A 22 21.61 -3.52 19.16
CA LYS A 22 20.27 -3.64 18.58
C LYS A 22 19.22 -2.97 19.47
N LEU A 23 19.30 -3.12 20.79
CA LEU A 23 18.40 -2.47 21.76
C LEU A 23 18.64 -0.96 21.86
N ALA A 24 19.87 -0.51 21.65
CA ALA A 24 20.23 0.91 21.61
C ALA A 24 19.58 1.65 20.44
N ASN A 25 19.08 0.95 19.42
CA ASN A 25 18.41 1.55 18.26
C ASN A 25 17.12 2.31 18.58
N TYR A 26 16.74 3.19 17.65
CA TYR A 26 15.44 3.84 17.65
C TYR A 26 14.32 2.86 17.27
N LYS A 27 13.09 3.14 17.70
CA LYS A 27 11.90 2.37 17.28
C LYS A 27 11.72 2.52 15.76
N LYS A 28 11.08 1.55 15.10
CA LYS A 28 10.86 1.54 13.63
C LYS A 28 10.28 2.86 13.08
N GLN A 29 9.37 3.49 13.81
CA GLN A 29 8.74 4.78 13.44
C GLN A 29 9.68 6.00 13.52
N GLU A 30 10.78 5.89 14.26
CA GLU A 30 11.74 6.97 14.51
C GLU A 30 13.10 6.72 13.86
N ARG A 31 13.23 5.70 13.01
CA ARG A 31 14.51 5.31 12.38
C ARG A 31 15.13 6.43 11.55
N TYR A 32 14.32 7.32 10.98
CA TYR A 32 14.82 8.51 10.28
C TYR A 32 15.68 9.44 11.17
N LYS A 33 15.47 9.42 12.50
CA LYS A 33 16.27 10.21 13.48
C LYS A 33 17.65 9.59 13.71
N GLN A 34 17.90 8.36 13.25
CA GLN A 34 19.15 7.62 13.45
C GLN A 34 20.26 8.06 12.48
N SER A 35 20.03 9.04 11.60
CA SER A 35 21.05 9.52 10.65
C SER A 35 22.36 9.97 11.33
N TRP A 36 22.29 10.52 12.54
CA TRP A 36 23.50 10.89 13.31
C TRP A 36 24.36 9.69 13.70
N VAL A 37 23.78 8.49 13.86
CA VAL A 37 24.51 7.27 14.21
C VAL A 37 25.34 6.79 13.01
N LEU A 38 24.86 7.01 11.78
CA LEU A 38 25.65 6.74 10.58
C LEU A 38 26.89 7.64 10.50
N TYR A 39 26.72 8.93 10.78
CA TYR A 39 27.87 9.86 10.84
C TYR A 39 28.83 9.52 11.98
N LEU A 40 28.31 9.07 13.13
CA LEU A 40 29.13 8.58 14.23
C LEU A 40 29.94 7.36 13.81
N ALA A 41 29.32 6.39 13.12
CA ALA A 41 30.02 5.20 12.62
C ALA A 41 31.16 5.58 11.67
N VAL A 42 30.90 6.46 10.69
CA VAL A 42 31.93 6.96 9.76
C VAL A 42 33.04 7.69 10.50
N ALA A 43 32.71 8.55 11.48
CA ALA A 43 33.69 9.30 12.26
C ALA A 43 34.58 8.38 13.12
N ILE A 44 34.01 7.33 13.72
CA ILE A 44 34.77 6.34 14.49
C ILE A 44 35.65 5.50 13.56
N THR A 45 35.14 5.07 12.41
CA THR A 45 35.96 4.37 11.41
C THR A 45 37.15 5.22 10.96
N ALA A 46 36.92 6.47 10.59
CA ALA A 46 38.01 7.38 10.21
C ALA A 46 38.98 7.64 11.37
N GLY A 47 38.47 7.86 12.58
CA GLY A 47 39.28 8.11 13.76
C GLY A 47 40.15 6.92 14.14
N VAL A 48 39.62 5.70 14.11
CA VAL A 48 40.38 4.48 14.37
C VAL A 48 41.46 4.27 13.31
N LEU A 49 41.14 4.43 12.02
CA LEU A 49 42.13 4.28 10.95
C LEU A 49 43.25 5.34 11.03
N LEU A 50 42.93 6.56 11.45
CA LEU A 50 43.95 7.59 11.69
C LEU A 50 44.81 7.24 12.91
N LEU A 51 44.20 6.85 14.03
CA LEU A 51 44.94 6.43 15.22
C LEU A 51 45.81 5.21 14.95
N ASP A 52 45.33 4.30 14.11
CA ASP A 52 46.04 3.11 13.70
C ASP A 52 47.38 3.48 13.05
N GLN A 53 47.31 4.34 12.03
CA GLN A 53 48.48 4.84 11.30
C GLN A 53 49.54 5.54 12.17
N TYR A 54 49.14 6.20 13.27
CA TYR A 54 50.06 7.00 14.09
C TYR A 54 50.49 6.36 15.41
N LEU A 55 49.69 5.46 15.99
CA LEU A 55 49.93 4.92 17.34
C LEU A 55 49.88 3.39 17.38
N ILE A 56 48.89 2.77 16.73
CA ILE A 56 48.67 1.34 16.89
C ILE A 56 49.70 0.54 16.09
N THR A 57 50.10 1.00 14.90
CA THR A 57 51.16 0.32 14.12
C THR A 57 52.48 0.23 14.91
N TYR A 58 52.92 1.32 15.54
CA TYR A 58 54.15 1.32 16.35
C TYR A 58 54.04 0.39 17.57
N PHE A 59 52.88 0.37 18.24
CA PHE A 59 52.64 -0.52 19.36
C PHE A 59 52.57 -1.99 18.92
N TYR A 60 51.98 -2.26 17.76
CA TYR A 60 51.88 -3.58 17.17
C TYR A 60 53.25 -4.13 16.77
N GLU A 61 54.09 -3.32 16.11
CA GLU A 61 55.46 -3.71 15.76
C GLU A 61 56.29 -4.01 17.01
N TRP A 62 56.20 -3.16 18.04
CA TRP A 62 56.85 -3.39 19.33
C TRP A 62 56.37 -4.71 19.97
N LEU A 63 55.06 -4.92 20.04
CA LEU A 63 54.48 -6.11 20.66
C LEU A 63 54.76 -7.38 19.85
N ALA A 64 54.89 -7.28 18.53
CA ALA A 64 55.26 -8.41 17.67
C ALA A 64 56.71 -8.85 17.90
N VAL A 65 57.62 -7.92 18.18
CA VAL A 65 59.02 -8.22 18.47
C VAL A 65 59.19 -8.84 19.86
N TYR A 66 58.52 -8.29 20.88
CA TYR A 66 58.75 -8.70 22.27
C TYR A 66 57.78 -9.79 22.77
N PHE A 67 56.53 -9.82 22.27
CA PHE A 67 55.48 -10.72 22.73
C PHE A 67 54.56 -11.20 21.58
N PRO A 68 55.08 -11.97 20.61
CA PRO A 68 54.32 -12.36 19.42
C PRO A 68 53.04 -13.17 19.71
N GLN A 69 53.01 -13.89 20.84
CA GLN A 69 51.84 -14.68 21.26
C GLN A 69 50.65 -13.81 21.68
N LEU A 70 50.87 -12.53 22.02
CA LEU A 70 49.82 -11.61 22.46
C LEU A 70 49.14 -10.89 21.30
N ILE A 71 49.67 -10.99 20.08
CA ILE A 71 49.15 -10.27 18.89
C ILE A 71 47.69 -10.63 18.62
N ASP A 72 47.35 -11.92 18.60
CA ASP A 72 45.99 -12.37 18.29
C ASP A 72 44.98 -11.88 19.36
N TYR A 73 45.39 -11.89 20.63
CA TYR A 73 44.58 -11.37 21.74
C TYR A 73 44.43 -9.84 21.67
N LEU A 74 45.46 -9.14 21.23
CA LEU A 74 45.45 -7.69 21.03
C LEU A 74 44.45 -7.28 19.94
N LEU A 75 44.44 -7.99 18.81
CA LEU A 75 43.50 -7.75 17.71
C LEU A 75 42.05 -8.00 18.15
N VAL A 76 41.80 -9.08 18.88
CA VAL A 76 40.48 -9.37 19.47
C VAL A 76 40.09 -8.25 20.45
N PHE A 77 41.01 -7.84 21.33
CA PHE A 77 40.79 -6.76 22.30
C PHE A 77 40.43 -5.43 21.61
N PHE A 78 41.16 -5.01 20.58
CA PHE A 78 40.85 -3.76 19.87
C PHE A 78 39.49 -3.82 19.19
N ASN A 79 39.15 -4.93 18.52
CA ASN A 79 37.84 -5.08 17.90
C ASN A 79 36.69 -5.02 18.95
N TYR A 80 36.89 -5.61 20.14
CA TYR A 80 35.95 -5.44 21.26
C TYR A 80 35.89 -3.99 21.76
N ALA A 81 37.04 -3.36 21.97
CA ALA A 81 37.12 -2.00 22.48
C ALA A 81 36.38 -1.03 21.55
N ILE A 82 36.57 -1.15 20.23
CA ILE A 82 35.85 -0.37 19.23
C ILE A 82 34.33 -0.57 19.35
N LEU A 83 33.87 -1.82 19.48
CA LEU A 83 32.45 -2.14 19.56
C LEU A 83 31.82 -1.61 20.86
N VAL A 84 32.54 -1.70 21.98
CA VAL A 84 32.11 -1.15 23.29
C VAL A 84 32.09 0.38 23.26
N VAL A 85 33.14 1.03 22.72
CA VAL A 85 33.19 2.50 22.57
C VAL A 85 32.06 2.98 21.66
N PHE A 86 31.78 2.28 20.57
CA PHE A 86 30.65 2.61 19.70
C PHE A 86 29.32 2.49 20.43
N LEU A 87 29.11 1.40 21.18
CA LEU A 87 27.90 1.19 21.98
C LEU A 87 27.71 2.29 23.04
N THR A 88 28.76 2.64 23.78
CA THR A 88 28.67 3.66 24.84
C THR A 88 28.34 5.03 24.25
N LEU A 89 29.00 5.44 23.16
CA LEU A 89 28.71 6.69 22.46
C LEU A 89 27.28 6.71 21.91
N LYS A 90 26.82 5.59 21.34
CA LYS A 90 25.44 5.45 20.85
C LYS A 90 24.41 5.58 21.97
N MET A 91 24.64 4.93 23.12
CA MET A 91 23.77 5.03 24.29
C MET A 91 23.75 6.44 24.88
N LEU A 92 24.92 7.08 25.00
CA LEU A 92 25.05 8.47 25.46
C LEU A 92 24.28 9.42 24.54
N GLY A 93 24.44 9.32 23.23
CA GLY A 93 23.72 10.16 22.28
C GLY A 93 22.19 10.01 22.37
N LYS A 94 21.69 8.80 22.61
CA LYS A 94 20.26 8.55 22.86
C LYS A 94 19.79 9.16 24.18
N TRP A 95 20.59 9.05 25.22
CA TRP A 95 20.30 9.60 26.54
C TRP A 95 20.27 11.13 26.52
N PHE A 96 21.26 11.78 25.90
CA PHE A 96 21.26 13.22 25.63
C PHE A 96 20.06 13.67 24.80
N GLY A 97 19.66 12.88 23.80
CA GLY A 97 18.45 13.16 23.02
C GLY A 97 17.17 13.13 23.86
N ARG A 98 17.05 12.21 24.82
CA ARG A 98 15.92 12.13 25.76
C ARG A 98 15.92 13.31 26.73
N ILE A 99 17.07 13.63 27.32
CA ILE A 99 17.23 14.76 28.24
C ILE A 99 16.91 16.07 27.54
N ARG A 100 17.43 16.26 26.32
CA ARG A 100 17.12 17.45 25.52
C ARG A 100 15.61 17.57 25.29
N ASN A 101 14.93 16.50 24.89
CA ASN A 101 13.49 16.53 24.66
C ASN A 101 12.68 16.76 25.95
N PHE A 102 13.18 16.27 27.09
CA PHE A 102 12.59 16.52 28.41
C PHE A 102 12.78 17.99 28.84
N LEU A 103 13.98 18.53 28.71
CA LEU A 103 14.29 19.94 28.98
C LEU A 103 13.51 20.89 28.06
N LEU A 104 13.36 20.55 26.78
CA LEU A 104 12.57 21.33 25.83
C LEU A 104 11.06 21.32 26.17
N ARG A 105 10.55 20.23 26.78
CA ARG A 105 9.16 20.17 27.29
C ARG A 105 8.96 20.99 28.56
N ILE A 106 9.95 21.00 29.46
CA ILE A 106 9.85 21.69 30.74
C ILE A 106 10.08 23.19 30.59
N PHE A 107 11.07 23.60 29.80
CA PHE A 107 11.49 25.00 29.70
C PHE A 107 10.93 25.72 28.46
N GLY A 108 10.11 25.07 27.63
CA GLY A 108 9.43 25.71 26.49
C GLY A 108 10.36 26.28 25.41
N PHE A 109 11.67 25.98 25.44
CA PHE A 109 12.62 26.51 24.47
C PHE A 109 12.31 25.95 23.07
N LYS A 110 12.00 26.83 22.11
CA LYS A 110 11.95 26.47 20.69
C LYS A 110 13.37 26.13 20.24
N SER A 111 13.62 24.85 19.93
CA SER A 111 14.85 24.31 19.35
C SER A 111 15.10 24.81 17.91
N ASN A 112 15.24 26.12 17.72
CA ASN A 112 15.55 26.70 16.42
C ASN A 112 17.03 27.08 16.33
N GLY A 113 17.80 26.32 15.54
CA GLY A 113 18.88 26.91 14.75
C GLY A 113 20.32 26.43 15.01
N ILE A 114 20.67 25.84 16.16
CA ILE A 114 22.08 25.51 16.46
C ILE A 114 22.59 24.38 15.55
N TRP A 115 21.80 23.32 15.36
CA TRP A 115 22.18 22.20 14.48
C TRP A 115 22.24 22.60 13.00
N MET A 116 21.32 23.48 12.54
CA MET A 116 21.37 24.00 11.16
C MET A 116 22.57 24.93 10.92
N LYS A 117 23.05 25.66 11.94
CA LYS A 117 24.26 26.48 11.83
C LYS A 117 25.52 25.63 11.67
N LEU A 118 25.58 24.47 12.33
CA LEU A 118 26.71 23.52 12.22
C LEU A 118 26.71 22.72 10.91
N VAL A 119 25.53 22.39 10.36
CA VAL A 119 25.41 21.59 9.12
C VAL A 119 25.55 22.42 7.85
N LYS A 120 25.17 23.71 7.87
CA LYS A 120 25.30 24.63 6.73
C LYS A 120 26.69 24.66 6.07
N PRO A 121 27.82 24.75 6.80
CA PRO A 121 29.16 24.74 6.18
C PRO A 121 29.47 23.40 5.49
N ILE A 122 29.05 22.28 6.08
CA ILE A 122 29.24 20.94 5.51
C ILE A 122 28.41 20.78 4.23
N PHE A 123 27.19 21.32 4.20
CA PHE A 123 26.31 21.24 3.03
C PHE A 123 26.86 22.03 1.82
N ARG A 124 27.65 23.09 2.06
CA ARG A 124 28.31 23.87 1.00
C ARG A 124 29.50 23.17 0.34
N LEU A 125 30.06 22.15 0.99
CA LEU A 125 31.16 21.34 0.44
C LEU A 125 30.69 20.28 -0.57
N LEU A 126 29.38 20.05 -0.70
CA LEU A 126 28.82 19.09 -1.66
C LEU A 126 28.82 19.65 -3.10
N PRO A 127 29.03 18.82 -4.14
CA PRO A 127 28.95 19.25 -5.54
C PRO A 127 27.59 19.88 -5.90
N MET A 128 27.58 20.94 -6.70
CA MET A 128 26.37 21.71 -7.08
C MET A 128 25.22 20.84 -7.64
N LYS A 129 25.54 19.80 -8.43
CA LYS A 129 24.54 18.85 -8.97
C LYS A 129 23.83 18.04 -7.88
N LEU A 130 24.54 17.67 -6.81
CA LEU A 130 23.99 16.98 -5.64
C LEU A 130 23.18 17.95 -4.77
N GLN A 131 23.66 19.20 -4.61
CA GLN A 131 22.90 20.24 -3.92
C GLN A 131 21.55 20.51 -4.60
N GLN A 132 21.51 20.59 -5.93
CA GLN A 132 20.28 20.82 -6.70
C GLN A 132 19.31 19.61 -6.67
N LYS A 133 19.83 18.37 -6.72
CA LYS A 133 19.01 17.15 -6.53
C LYS A 133 18.45 17.03 -5.11
N LEU A 134 19.22 17.41 -4.09
CA LEU A 134 18.77 17.44 -2.70
C LEU A 134 17.81 18.60 -2.40
N ALA A 135 17.90 19.70 -3.17
CA ALA A 135 17.03 20.87 -3.07
C ALA A 135 15.65 20.67 -3.72
N LYS A 136 15.52 19.78 -4.73
CA LYS A 136 14.23 19.27 -5.21
C LYS A 136 13.63 18.31 -4.16
N ARG A 137 13.25 18.88 -3.03
CA ARG A 137 12.71 18.15 -1.89
C ARG A 137 11.21 17.98 -2.10
N ASP A 138 10.80 16.75 -2.35
CA ASP A 138 9.39 16.36 -2.31
C ASP A 138 8.83 16.77 -0.92
N PRO A 139 7.78 17.60 -0.81
CA PRO A 139 7.34 18.21 0.46
C PRO A 139 6.95 17.17 1.52
N LYS A 140 6.68 15.93 1.11
CA LYS A 140 6.39 14.80 1.99
C LYS A 140 7.65 14.07 2.50
N SER A 141 8.85 14.38 2.01
CA SER A 141 10.08 13.68 2.39
C SER A 141 10.70 14.22 3.70
N VAL A 142 10.76 13.37 4.74
CA VAL A 142 11.36 13.72 6.04
C VAL A 142 12.88 13.57 5.99
N ALA A 143 13.35 12.54 5.28
CA ALA A 143 14.75 12.34 4.90
C ALA A 143 14.79 11.84 3.44
N PHE A 144 15.98 11.81 2.82
CA PHE A 144 16.14 11.38 1.42
C PHE A 144 15.45 10.02 1.12
N VAL A 145 15.50 9.14 2.12
CA VAL A 145 15.04 7.74 2.09
C VAL A 145 13.64 7.55 2.73
N TYR A 146 13.16 8.55 3.49
CA TYR A 146 11.95 8.44 4.28
C TYR A 146 10.89 9.44 3.84
N GLN A 147 9.68 8.94 3.61
CA GLN A 147 8.51 9.74 3.27
C GLN A 147 7.49 9.76 4.41
N ARG A 148 6.79 10.88 4.56
CA ARG A 148 5.68 11.06 5.49
C ARG A 148 4.38 10.69 4.76
N THR A 149 3.74 9.64 5.24
CA THR A 149 2.42 9.15 4.80
C THR A 149 1.39 9.44 5.90
N ALA A 150 0.10 9.29 5.59
CA ALA A 150 -0.99 9.46 6.57
C ALA A 150 -0.85 8.51 7.78
N SER A 151 -0.30 7.31 7.59
CA SER A 151 -0.06 6.29 8.63
C SER A 151 1.26 6.46 9.40
N GLY A 152 2.04 7.51 9.11
CA GLY A 152 3.31 7.80 9.77
C GLY A 152 4.47 7.99 8.80
N ILE A 153 5.71 7.90 9.32
CA ILE A 153 6.93 8.03 8.52
C ILE A 153 7.38 6.65 8.06
N VAL A 154 7.53 6.49 6.75
CA VAL A 154 7.67 5.21 6.06
C VAL A 154 8.91 5.25 5.15
N LEU A 155 9.61 4.11 5.03
CA LEU A 155 10.71 3.95 4.08
C LEU A 155 10.16 3.93 2.65
N LYS A 156 10.84 4.59 1.71
CA LYS A 156 10.52 4.45 0.29
C LYS A 156 10.80 3.02 -0.20
N PRO A 157 9.91 2.41 -1.01
CA PRO A 157 10.04 1.01 -1.44
C PRO A 157 11.31 0.74 -2.25
N GLU A 158 11.83 1.74 -2.96
CA GLU A 158 13.11 1.70 -3.71
C GLU A 158 14.31 1.29 -2.83
N TRP A 159 14.25 1.56 -1.53
CA TRP A 159 15.34 1.33 -0.58
C TRP A 159 15.19 0.01 0.19
N SER A 160 14.20 -0.81 -0.18
CA SER A 160 13.99 -2.13 0.41
C SER A 160 15.14 -3.09 0.14
N PHE A 161 15.61 -3.12 -1.09
CA PHE A 161 16.76 -3.92 -1.48
C PHE A 161 18.02 -3.51 -0.71
N ALA A 162 18.25 -2.21 -0.52
CA ALA A 162 19.41 -1.71 0.22
C ALA A 162 19.43 -2.18 1.68
N TYR A 163 18.27 -2.33 2.33
CA TYR A 163 18.17 -2.92 3.67
C TYR A 163 18.70 -4.35 3.71
N TYR A 164 18.15 -5.23 2.85
CA TYR A 164 18.54 -6.64 2.84
C TYR A 164 20.01 -6.81 2.43
N LEU A 165 20.44 -6.09 1.39
CA LEU A 165 21.81 -6.13 0.92
C LEU A 165 22.80 -5.81 2.04
N THR A 166 22.58 -4.70 2.74
CA THR A 166 23.48 -4.23 3.82
C THR A 166 23.42 -5.11 5.05
N LEU A 167 22.25 -5.68 5.37
CA LEU A 167 22.10 -6.64 6.45
C LEU A 167 22.90 -7.93 6.17
N PHE A 168 22.75 -8.51 4.96
CA PHE A 168 23.47 -9.74 4.60
C PHE A 168 24.97 -9.52 4.44
N THR A 169 25.39 -8.40 3.83
CA THR A 169 26.82 -8.08 3.74
C THR A 169 27.45 -7.84 5.10
N SER A 170 26.70 -7.38 6.12
CA SER A 170 27.24 -7.24 7.48
C SER A 170 27.64 -8.57 8.14
N LEU A 171 27.10 -9.71 7.67
CA LEU A 171 27.45 -11.02 8.22
C LEU A 171 28.89 -11.44 7.88
N VAL A 172 29.44 -10.95 6.77
CA VAL A 172 30.82 -11.25 6.33
C VAL A 172 31.87 -10.72 7.32
N PRO A 173 31.93 -9.41 7.64
CA PRO A 173 32.86 -8.92 8.64
C PRO A 173 32.58 -9.47 10.04
N PHE A 174 31.33 -9.76 10.38
CA PHE A 174 31.00 -10.44 11.63
C PHE A 174 31.62 -11.85 11.69
N GLY A 175 31.57 -12.59 10.59
CA GLY A 175 32.22 -13.89 10.45
C GLY A 175 33.75 -13.81 10.59
N PHE A 176 34.38 -12.81 9.99
CA PHE A 176 35.82 -12.57 10.20
C PHE A 176 36.15 -12.26 11.66
N PHE A 177 35.34 -11.47 12.36
CA PHE A 177 35.55 -11.21 13.78
C PHE A 177 35.40 -12.49 14.63
N LEU A 178 34.40 -13.32 14.34
CA LEU A 178 34.24 -14.63 14.99
C LEU A 178 35.46 -15.53 14.75
N PHE A 179 35.99 -15.51 13.53
CA PHE A 179 37.19 -16.23 13.18
C PHE A 179 38.41 -15.75 13.98
N TYR A 180 38.61 -14.44 14.16
CA TYR A 180 39.66 -13.90 15.02
C TYR A 180 39.57 -14.42 16.45
N VAL A 181 38.35 -14.46 17.00
CA VAL A 181 38.11 -14.95 18.37
C VAL A 181 38.43 -16.43 18.48
N LEU A 182 38.02 -17.25 17.52
CA LEU A 182 38.36 -18.68 17.49
C LEU A 182 39.86 -18.88 17.32
N ASN A 183 40.50 -18.11 16.45
CA ASN A 183 41.93 -18.21 16.23
C ASN A 183 42.73 -17.82 17.48
N ALA A 184 42.36 -16.76 18.20
CA ALA A 184 43.04 -16.37 19.43
C ALA A 184 42.98 -17.48 20.50
N VAL A 185 41.97 -18.35 20.47
CA VAL A 185 41.81 -19.45 21.45
C VAL A 185 42.49 -20.75 21.03
N TYR A 186 42.47 -21.06 19.73
CA TYR A 186 42.92 -22.34 19.21
C TYR A 186 44.24 -22.26 18.43
N HIS A 187 44.73 -21.06 18.13
CA HIS A 187 45.95 -20.77 17.38
C HIS A 187 46.06 -21.58 16.07
N TRP A 188 44.94 -21.75 15.37
CA TRP A 188 44.90 -22.55 14.14
C TRP A 188 45.64 -21.89 12.97
N ILE A 189 45.55 -20.57 12.82
CA ILE A 189 46.04 -19.82 11.65
C ILE A 189 46.38 -18.37 12.03
N SER A 190 47.60 -17.89 11.76
CA SER A 190 47.88 -16.45 11.95
C SER A 190 47.13 -15.58 10.92
N PRO A 191 46.36 -14.55 11.34
CA PRO A 191 45.55 -13.72 10.45
C PRO A 191 46.36 -12.94 9.41
N VAL A 192 47.60 -12.58 9.78
CA VAL A 192 48.55 -11.85 8.93
C VAL A 192 48.90 -12.66 7.68
N ASN A 193 48.99 -13.98 7.79
CA ASN A 193 49.35 -14.86 6.68
C ASN A 193 48.22 -15.03 5.65
N TRP A 194 46.99 -14.65 6.01
CA TRP A 194 45.79 -14.84 5.19
C TRP A 194 45.24 -13.54 4.62
N GLY A 195 45.89 -12.39 4.88
CA GLY A 195 45.46 -11.09 4.38
C GLY A 195 44.08 -10.66 4.90
N LEU A 196 43.71 -11.13 6.11
CA LEU A 196 42.45 -10.74 6.72
C LEU A 196 42.50 -9.27 7.17
N PRO A 197 41.38 -8.53 7.09
CA PRO A 197 41.34 -7.15 7.56
C PRO A 197 41.56 -7.11 9.08
N GLU A 198 42.37 -6.18 9.57
CA GLU A 198 42.74 -6.06 10.99
C GLU A 198 41.53 -5.66 11.88
N TYR A 199 40.65 -4.82 11.34
CA TYR A 199 39.47 -4.30 12.04
C TYR A 199 38.16 -4.65 11.31
N PRO A 200 37.77 -5.94 11.20
CA PRO A 200 36.53 -6.31 10.56
C PRO A 200 35.31 -5.67 11.24
N ILE A 201 35.41 -5.34 12.54
CA ILE A 201 34.31 -4.75 13.30
C ILE A 201 33.92 -3.36 12.80
N LEU A 202 34.83 -2.60 12.20
CA LEU A 202 34.52 -1.28 11.64
C LEU A 202 33.55 -1.40 10.46
N SER A 203 33.83 -2.34 9.56
CA SER A 203 32.95 -2.68 8.43
C SER A 203 31.61 -3.24 8.91
N PHE A 204 31.62 -4.07 9.96
CA PHE A 204 30.40 -4.58 10.57
C PHE A 204 29.52 -3.44 11.11
N ILE A 205 30.08 -2.54 11.93
CA ILE A 205 29.37 -1.39 12.51
C ILE A 205 28.77 -0.51 11.41
N LEU A 206 29.54 -0.21 10.36
CA LEU A 206 29.09 0.64 9.27
C LEU A 206 27.91 0.00 8.52
N LEU A 207 28.02 -1.27 8.12
CA LEU A 207 26.99 -1.97 7.37
C LEU A 207 25.73 -2.24 8.21
N ILE A 208 25.88 -2.65 9.48
CA ILE A 208 24.73 -2.94 10.34
C ILE A 208 23.97 -1.66 10.71
N GLU A 209 24.65 -0.53 10.87
CA GLU A 209 23.98 0.75 11.12
C GLU A 209 23.25 1.27 9.88
N ILE A 210 23.80 1.06 8.68
CA ILE A 210 23.09 1.33 7.41
C ILE A 210 21.84 0.45 7.31
N ALA A 211 21.96 -0.85 7.57
CA ALA A 211 20.82 -1.77 7.58
C ALA A 211 19.77 -1.32 8.61
N TRP A 212 20.18 -0.98 9.83
CA TRP A 212 19.26 -0.49 10.85
C TRP A 212 18.65 0.87 10.54
N PHE A 213 19.36 1.74 9.81
CA PHE A 213 18.81 2.97 9.28
C PHE A 213 17.78 2.71 8.18
N PHE A 214 17.94 1.67 7.36
CA PHE A 214 16.92 1.27 6.37
C PHE A 214 15.79 0.41 6.94
N GLY A 215 15.95 -0.19 8.13
CA GLY A 215 14.95 -1.02 8.80
C GLY A 215 13.76 -0.26 9.42
N GLY A 216 13.29 0.80 8.76
CA GLY A 216 12.15 1.61 9.14
C GLY A 216 10.80 0.90 9.01
N ARG A 217 9.70 1.63 9.21
CA ARG A 217 8.37 1.11 8.86
C ARG A 217 8.31 1.01 7.33
N TRP A 218 8.08 -0.19 6.82
CA TRP A 218 7.78 -0.41 5.42
C TRP A 218 6.44 0.21 5.08
N PRO A 219 6.21 0.65 3.82
CA PRO A 219 4.85 0.82 3.38
C PRO A 219 4.21 -0.54 3.60
N GLU A 220 3.11 -0.58 4.34
CA GLU A 220 2.18 -1.69 4.15
C GLU A 220 1.86 -1.61 2.67
N VAL A 221 2.49 -2.50 1.88
CA VAL A 221 1.83 -2.97 0.68
C VAL A 221 0.53 -3.45 1.26
N LYS A 222 -0.53 -2.65 1.11
CA LYS A 222 -1.87 -3.19 1.24
C LYS A 222 -1.82 -4.32 0.20
N GLU A 223 -1.61 -5.55 0.67
CA GLU A 223 -2.09 -6.73 -0.04
C GLU A 223 -3.47 -6.30 -0.50
N GLY A 224 -3.69 -6.34 -1.81
CA GLY A 224 -4.96 -5.93 -2.39
C GLY A 224 -6.03 -6.80 -1.77
N SER A 225 -6.60 -6.36 -0.65
CA SER A 225 -7.91 -6.77 -0.25
C SER A 225 -8.82 -6.07 -1.23
N ILE A 226 -9.48 -6.86 -2.07
CA ILE A 226 -10.71 -6.45 -2.72
C ILE A 226 -11.68 -6.19 -1.58
N SER A 227 -11.65 -4.96 -1.13
CA SER A 227 -12.52 -4.32 -0.17
C SER A 227 -12.57 -2.88 -0.65
N GLY A 228 -13.76 -2.31 -0.72
CA GLY A 228 -14.06 -0.95 -1.20
C GLY A 228 -13.41 0.19 -0.41
N GLU A 229 -12.27 -0.03 0.24
CA GLU A 229 -11.52 0.97 1.00
C GLU A 229 -10.84 2.07 0.15
N ASP A 230 -10.98 2.07 -1.17
CA ASP A 230 -10.73 3.29 -1.96
C ASP A 230 -11.88 4.31 -1.78
N ALA A 231 -13.06 3.91 -1.30
CA ALA A 231 -14.14 4.83 -0.90
C ALA A 231 -13.85 5.53 0.44
N HIS A 232 -12.99 4.93 1.30
CA HIS A 232 -12.71 5.47 2.64
C HIS A 232 -11.60 6.51 2.72
N THR A 233 -11.01 6.94 1.60
CA THR A 233 -10.20 8.17 1.59
C THR A 233 -10.93 9.30 0.89
N LYS A 234 -12.13 9.68 1.40
CA LYS A 234 -12.59 11.07 1.32
C LYS A 234 -11.61 11.94 2.11
N LYS A 235 -10.44 12.25 1.53
CA LYS A 235 -9.83 13.54 1.84
C LYS A 235 -10.79 14.57 1.28
N VAL A 236 -11.57 15.19 2.14
CA VAL A 236 -12.18 16.49 1.87
C VAL A 236 -11.02 17.43 1.56
N ALA A 237 -10.62 17.47 0.29
CA ALA A 237 -9.60 18.40 -0.16
C ALA A 237 -10.23 19.79 -0.02
N GLN A 238 -9.65 20.61 0.87
CA GLN A 238 -10.06 22.00 1.03
C GLN A 238 -9.55 22.79 -0.18
N TYR A 239 -10.25 22.64 -1.32
CA TYR A 239 -9.89 23.29 -2.58
C TYR A 239 -9.83 24.81 -2.45
N GLU A 240 -10.61 25.39 -1.54
CA GLU A 240 -10.56 26.80 -1.16
C GLU A 240 -9.18 27.19 -0.59
N ASN A 241 -8.68 26.43 0.38
CA ASN A 241 -7.38 26.69 0.99
C ASN A 241 -6.23 26.53 -0.01
N LEU A 242 -6.34 25.53 -0.90
CA LEU A 242 -5.40 25.35 -2.00
C LEU A 242 -5.48 26.52 -2.98
N TYR A 243 -6.68 26.93 -3.39
CA TYR A 243 -6.88 28.09 -4.26
C TYR A 243 -6.27 29.36 -3.64
N GLU A 244 -6.53 29.66 -2.38
CA GLU A 244 -5.95 30.82 -1.70
C GLU A 244 -4.42 30.73 -1.59
N GLU A 245 -3.87 29.54 -1.33
CA GLU A 245 -2.42 29.33 -1.26
C GLU A 245 -1.74 29.52 -2.63
N TYR A 246 -2.33 28.97 -3.70
CA TYR A 246 -1.82 29.14 -5.06
C TYR A 246 -1.93 30.60 -5.53
N LYS A 247 -3.05 31.27 -5.21
CA LYS A 247 -3.26 32.68 -5.52
C LYS A 247 -2.18 33.53 -4.84
N ARG A 248 -1.94 33.28 -3.56
CA ARG A 248 -0.91 33.99 -2.78
C ARG A 248 0.50 33.72 -3.26
N GLN A 249 0.83 32.47 -3.59
CA GLN A 249 2.19 32.08 -3.98
C GLN A 249 2.54 32.53 -5.41
N PHE A 250 1.54 32.57 -6.31
CA PHE A 250 1.75 32.82 -7.72
C PHE A 250 1.00 34.03 -8.27
N ASP A 251 0.58 34.96 -7.41
CA ASP A 251 -0.15 36.20 -7.75
C ASP A 251 0.38 36.89 -9.02
N LYS A 252 1.71 37.05 -9.13
CA LYS A 252 2.36 37.71 -10.28
C LYS A 252 2.19 36.97 -11.62
N ARG A 253 1.96 35.64 -11.58
CA ARG A 253 1.80 34.76 -12.74
C ARG A 253 0.35 34.44 -13.07
N ILE A 254 -0.59 34.87 -12.25
CA ILE A 254 -2.02 34.70 -12.49
C ILE A 254 -2.52 35.90 -13.29
N LEU A 255 -3.22 35.63 -14.39
CA LEU A 255 -3.88 36.61 -15.25
C LEU A 255 -5.24 37.00 -14.65
N THR A 256 -6.03 36.00 -14.29
CA THR A 256 -7.29 36.16 -13.57
C THR A 256 -7.55 34.93 -12.71
N SER A 257 -8.28 35.11 -11.62
CA SER A 257 -8.69 34.05 -10.71
C SER A 257 -10.06 34.40 -10.17
N ASP A 258 -10.95 33.41 -10.08
CA ASP A 258 -12.27 33.61 -9.54
C ASP A 258 -12.80 32.30 -8.95
N ALA A 259 -13.82 32.42 -8.10
CA ALA A 259 -14.42 31.32 -7.38
C ALA A 259 -15.93 31.42 -7.44
N ILE A 260 -16.57 30.38 -7.97
CA ILE A 260 -18.02 30.21 -7.83
C ILE A 260 -18.20 29.43 -6.54
N VAL A 261 -18.47 30.15 -5.45
CA VAL A 261 -18.80 29.57 -4.15
C VAL A 261 -20.32 29.52 -4.07
N THR A 262 -20.88 28.32 -4.04
CA THR A 262 -22.32 28.16 -3.85
C THR A 262 -22.56 28.05 -2.34
N ASP A 263 -23.27 29.01 -1.75
CA ASP A 263 -23.62 28.95 -0.32
C ASP A 263 -24.45 27.69 -0.05
N ILE A 264 -23.84 26.72 0.63
CA ILE A 264 -24.42 25.40 0.95
C ILE A 264 -25.49 25.52 2.07
N HIS A 265 -26.20 26.64 2.17
CA HIS A 265 -27.31 26.83 3.12
C HIS A 265 -28.65 27.15 2.44
N GLY A 266 -28.75 27.04 1.12
CA GLY A 266 -30.01 26.98 0.38
C GLY A 266 -30.05 25.77 -0.55
N ASP A 267 -31.18 25.05 -0.58
CA ASP A 267 -31.61 24.13 -1.65
C ASP A 267 -31.07 22.71 -1.78
N TYR A 268 -30.45 22.11 -0.76
CA TYR A 268 -30.41 20.63 -0.69
C TYR A 268 -31.77 20.00 -0.30
N LYS A 269 -32.78 20.84 -0.01
CA LYS A 269 -34.17 20.41 0.21
C LYS A 269 -35.02 20.37 -1.07
N GLU A 270 -34.47 20.79 -2.22
CA GLU A 270 -35.18 20.83 -3.50
C GLU A 270 -34.74 19.77 -4.51
N PHE A 271 -33.99 18.73 -4.11
CA PHE A 271 -34.16 17.42 -4.75
C PHE A 271 -35.49 16.84 -4.26
N SER A 272 -36.53 17.47 -4.79
CA SER A 272 -37.89 16.95 -4.76
C SER A 272 -37.80 15.47 -5.08
N VAL A 273 -38.29 14.68 -4.14
CA VAL A 273 -38.93 13.41 -4.44
C VAL A 273 -39.97 13.74 -5.49
N LEU A 274 -39.57 13.81 -6.76
CA LEU A 274 -40.51 13.63 -7.84
C LEU A 274 -41.04 12.24 -7.59
N PRO A 275 -42.32 12.09 -7.24
CA PRO A 275 -42.90 10.77 -7.17
C PRO A 275 -42.60 10.16 -8.54
N TYR A 276 -41.94 8.99 -8.57
CA TYR A 276 -41.67 8.29 -9.82
C TYR A 276 -42.95 8.05 -10.65
N ARG A 277 -44.13 8.30 -10.06
CA ARG A 277 -45.44 8.52 -10.73
C ARG A 277 -45.48 9.59 -11.82
N GLN A 278 -44.54 10.54 -11.92
CA GLN A 278 -44.57 11.60 -12.93
C GLN A 278 -43.78 11.27 -14.22
N LEU A 279 -42.97 10.21 -14.23
CA LEU A 279 -42.48 9.62 -15.46
C LEU A 279 -43.64 8.80 -16.05
N GLY A 280 -44.44 9.43 -16.92
CA GLY A 280 -45.65 8.89 -17.53
C GLY A 280 -45.46 7.64 -18.41
N ARG A 281 -44.87 6.59 -17.85
CA ARG A 281 -44.98 5.22 -18.32
C ARG A 281 -46.09 4.57 -17.52
N GLU A 282 -46.95 3.81 -18.19
CA GLU A 282 -47.99 2.99 -17.57
C GLU A 282 -47.41 2.27 -16.34
N LEU A 283 -48.22 2.14 -15.28
CA LEU A 283 -47.85 1.51 -13.99
C LEU A 283 -47.30 0.10 -14.21
N ASP A 284 -46.00 0.02 -14.48
CA ASP A 284 -45.26 -1.23 -14.62
C ASP A 284 -44.84 -1.70 -13.22
N GLU A 285 -44.85 -3.00 -12.97
CA GLU A 285 -44.48 -3.60 -11.67
C GLU A 285 -43.08 -3.13 -11.22
N ASN A 286 -42.19 -2.92 -12.18
CA ASN A 286 -40.85 -2.38 -11.94
C ASN A 286 -40.88 -0.95 -11.36
N SER A 287 -41.82 -0.12 -11.77
CA SER A 287 -41.96 1.27 -11.30
C SER A 287 -42.43 1.35 -9.84
N GLU A 288 -43.27 0.41 -9.41
CA GLU A 288 -43.71 0.29 -8.02
C GLU A 288 -42.57 -0.18 -7.12
N LEU A 289 -41.77 -1.15 -7.59
CA LEU A 289 -40.58 -1.63 -6.89
C LEU A 289 -39.54 -0.52 -6.69
N VAL A 290 -39.27 0.27 -7.73
CA VAL A 290 -38.37 1.43 -7.65
C VAL A 290 -38.89 2.47 -6.66
N SER A 291 -40.20 2.75 -6.68
CA SER A 291 -40.84 3.68 -5.75
C SER A 291 -40.74 3.19 -4.29
N TYR A 292 -41.05 1.91 -4.04
CA TYR A 292 -40.93 1.28 -2.74
C TYR A 292 -39.49 1.33 -2.19
N LEU A 293 -38.50 1.09 -3.07
CA LEU A 293 -37.09 1.20 -2.72
C LEU A 293 -36.70 2.61 -2.28
N CYS A 294 -37.12 3.62 -3.04
CA CYS A 294 -36.85 5.01 -2.70
C CYS A 294 -37.47 5.37 -1.34
N GLU A 295 -38.71 4.97 -1.07
CA GLU A 295 -39.36 5.17 0.22
C GLU A 295 -38.60 4.48 1.37
N ARG A 296 -38.16 3.23 1.16
CA ARG A 296 -37.39 2.46 2.15
C ARG A 296 -36.06 3.11 2.47
N LEU A 297 -35.33 3.57 1.45
CA LEU A 297 -34.02 4.21 1.62
C LEU A 297 -34.14 5.60 2.24
N ASN A 298 -35.19 6.34 1.91
CA ASN A 298 -35.49 7.63 2.52
C ASN A 298 -35.81 7.49 4.02
N LYS A 299 -36.56 6.45 4.41
CA LYS A 299 -36.79 6.11 5.84
C LYS A 299 -35.50 5.77 6.60
N ARG A 300 -34.45 5.31 5.91
CA ARG A 300 -33.12 5.04 6.47
C ARG A 300 -32.17 6.25 6.38
N GLU A 301 -32.68 7.44 6.06
CA GLU A 301 -31.93 8.69 5.87
C GLU A 301 -30.78 8.58 4.84
N LYS A 302 -30.89 7.66 3.87
CA LYS A 302 -29.91 7.54 2.78
C LYS A 302 -30.26 8.50 1.65
N ILE A 303 -29.25 9.15 1.08
CA ILE A 303 -29.40 10.05 -0.07
C ILE A 303 -29.72 9.21 -1.31
N VAL A 304 -30.91 9.39 -1.86
CA VAL A 304 -31.31 8.78 -3.13
C VAL A 304 -31.02 9.78 -4.24
N ARG A 305 -30.16 9.40 -5.20
CA ARG A 305 -29.83 10.20 -6.38
C ARG A 305 -30.46 9.61 -7.62
N ASP A 306 -30.75 10.45 -8.62
CA ASP A 306 -31.37 10.04 -9.87
C ASP A 306 -30.55 8.98 -10.61
N GLU A 307 -29.22 9.03 -10.56
CA GLU A 307 -28.35 8.04 -11.20
C GLU A 307 -28.55 6.65 -10.61
N TYR A 308 -28.74 6.54 -9.29
CA TYR A 308 -29.00 5.27 -8.63
C TYR A 308 -30.38 4.71 -8.97
N ILE A 309 -31.38 5.58 -9.09
CA ILE A 309 -32.72 5.20 -9.54
C ILE A 309 -32.67 4.69 -10.98
N GLN A 310 -31.96 5.39 -11.86
CA GLN A 310 -31.74 4.97 -13.25
C GLN A 310 -31.04 3.61 -13.34
N ILE A 311 -30.06 3.35 -12.46
CA ILE A 311 -29.39 2.04 -12.40
C ILE A 311 -30.41 0.94 -12.10
N VAL A 312 -31.25 1.09 -11.07
CA VAL A 312 -32.25 0.08 -10.73
C VAL A 312 -33.27 -0.10 -11.85
N SER A 313 -33.80 1.01 -12.41
CA SER A 313 -34.78 0.94 -13.49
C SER A 313 -34.21 0.18 -14.69
N ASN A 314 -33.02 0.57 -15.18
CA ASN A 314 -32.40 -0.08 -16.32
C ASN A 314 -32.01 -1.54 -16.02
N LEU A 315 -31.67 -1.86 -14.76
CA LEU A 315 -31.37 -3.23 -14.33
C LEU A 315 -32.62 -4.12 -14.39
N LEU A 316 -33.76 -3.60 -13.94
CA LEU A 316 -35.07 -4.29 -13.97
C LEU A 316 -35.66 -4.38 -15.38
N ASP A 317 -35.37 -3.40 -16.24
CA ASP A 317 -35.69 -3.39 -17.67
C ASP A 317 -34.77 -4.30 -18.50
N GLU A 318 -33.88 -5.06 -17.84
CA GLU A 318 -32.94 -6.02 -18.44
C GLU A 318 -31.95 -5.40 -19.42
N GLU A 319 -31.68 -4.09 -19.30
CA GLU A 319 -30.75 -3.41 -20.18
C GLU A 319 -29.28 -3.66 -19.79
N HIS A 320 -28.40 -3.59 -20.79
CA HIS A 320 -26.96 -3.64 -20.54
C HIS A 320 -26.50 -2.34 -19.88
N LEU A 321 -25.73 -2.45 -18.81
CA LEU A 321 -25.33 -1.33 -17.96
C LEU A 321 -23.81 -1.21 -17.88
N LEU A 322 -23.32 0.02 -18.06
CA LEU A 322 -21.96 0.41 -17.73
C LEU A 322 -22.03 1.48 -16.64
N ILE A 323 -21.61 1.11 -15.42
CA ILE A 323 -21.61 1.99 -14.26
C ILE A 323 -20.17 2.45 -14.02
N GLU A 324 -19.93 3.74 -14.27
CA GLU A 324 -18.62 4.36 -14.13
C GLU A 324 -18.44 4.96 -12.74
N ASN A 325 -17.25 4.72 -12.16
CA ASN A 325 -16.87 5.15 -10.82
C ASN A 325 -17.89 4.77 -9.73
N PRO A 326 -18.27 3.48 -9.62
CA PRO A 326 -19.23 3.05 -8.62
C PRO A 326 -18.69 3.32 -7.21
N ASN A 327 -19.44 4.09 -6.42
CA ASN A 327 -19.31 4.05 -4.97
C ASN A 327 -20.09 2.84 -4.45
N TYR A 328 -19.41 1.74 -4.17
CA TYR A 328 -20.04 0.48 -3.79
C TYR A 328 -20.94 0.60 -2.55
N ASP A 329 -20.62 1.47 -1.59
CA ASP A 329 -21.45 1.64 -0.38
C ASP A 329 -22.81 2.27 -0.68
N ASP A 330 -22.81 3.31 -1.51
CA ASP A 330 -24.03 4.01 -1.93
C ASP A 330 -24.80 3.21 -2.98
N LEU A 331 -24.09 2.45 -3.84
CA LEU A 331 -24.66 1.65 -4.93
C LEU A 331 -25.27 0.34 -4.44
N SER A 332 -24.69 -0.31 -3.43
CA SER A 332 -25.09 -1.65 -2.96
C SER A 332 -26.60 -1.78 -2.71
N PRO A 333 -27.29 -0.85 -2.02
CA PRO A 333 -28.73 -0.96 -1.78
C PRO A 333 -29.56 -1.06 -3.06
N PHE A 334 -29.16 -0.31 -4.08
CA PHE A 334 -29.83 -0.25 -5.37
C PHE A 334 -29.50 -1.50 -6.21
N LEU A 335 -28.20 -1.82 -6.32
CA LEU A 335 -27.71 -2.95 -7.08
C LEU A 335 -28.29 -4.27 -6.55
N PHE A 336 -28.13 -4.56 -5.26
CA PHE A 336 -28.59 -5.84 -4.69
C PHE A 336 -30.10 -5.99 -4.71
N THR A 337 -30.87 -4.90 -4.65
CA THR A 337 -32.32 -5.03 -4.80
C THR A 337 -32.71 -5.38 -6.24
N GLY A 338 -32.09 -4.75 -7.24
CA GLY A 338 -32.36 -5.11 -8.63
C GLY A 338 -31.91 -6.55 -8.94
N ILE A 339 -30.74 -6.96 -8.44
CA ILE A 339 -30.26 -8.35 -8.58
C ILE A 339 -31.22 -9.33 -7.91
N HIS A 340 -31.70 -9.01 -6.70
CA HIS A 340 -32.68 -9.85 -5.99
C HIS A 340 -33.95 -10.08 -6.82
N GLN A 341 -34.45 -9.04 -7.50
CA GLN A 341 -35.62 -9.15 -8.35
C GLN A 341 -35.36 -9.98 -9.61
N LEU A 342 -34.17 -9.88 -10.21
CA LEU A 342 -33.79 -10.74 -11.34
C LEU A 342 -33.76 -12.21 -10.93
N LEU A 343 -33.25 -12.52 -9.74
CA LEU A 343 -33.22 -13.88 -9.21
C LEU A 343 -34.63 -14.41 -8.89
N ILE A 344 -35.54 -13.57 -8.37
CA ILE A 344 -36.96 -13.93 -8.19
C ILE A 344 -37.63 -14.27 -9.53
N LYS A 345 -37.28 -13.55 -10.60
CA LYS A 345 -37.73 -13.84 -11.98
C LYS A 345 -37.09 -15.12 -12.57
N GLY A 346 -36.31 -15.87 -11.79
CA GLY A 346 -35.66 -17.12 -12.18
C GLY A 346 -34.39 -16.95 -13.00
N LYS A 347 -33.85 -15.72 -13.09
CA LYS A 347 -32.62 -15.45 -13.86
C LYS A 347 -31.41 -15.64 -12.99
N LYS A 348 -30.58 -16.62 -13.33
CA LYS A 348 -29.29 -16.86 -12.66
C LYS A 348 -28.23 -15.91 -13.18
N MET A 349 -27.23 -15.69 -12.33
CA MET A 349 -26.18 -14.72 -12.58
C MET A 349 -24.80 -15.38 -12.59
N MET A 350 -23.96 -14.96 -13.53
CA MET A 350 -22.53 -15.24 -13.52
C MET A 350 -21.76 -13.99 -13.15
N VAL A 351 -20.84 -14.10 -12.19
CA VAL A 351 -19.99 -13.00 -11.74
C VAL A 351 -18.56 -13.31 -12.15
N ILE A 352 -17.96 -12.45 -12.97
CA ILE A 352 -16.59 -12.64 -13.48
C ILE A 352 -15.61 -11.83 -12.63
N ALA A 353 -14.91 -12.51 -11.72
CA ALA A 353 -13.86 -11.95 -10.86
C ALA A 353 -12.53 -11.80 -11.62
N ASN A 354 -11.67 -10.85 -11.25
CA ASN A 354 -10.40 -10.67 -11.96
C ASN A 354 -9.40 -11.82 -11.73
N ASP A 355 -9.30 -12.34 -10.50
CA ASP A 355 -8.43 -13.47 -10.15
C ASP A 355 -8.98 -14.31 -8.99
N ASP A 356 -8.32 -15.44 -8.70
CA ASP A 356 -8.77 -16.41 -7.69
C ASP A 356 -8.74 -15.82 -6.27
N THR A 357 -7.94 -14.78 -6.03
CA THR A 357 -7.87 -14.13 -4.70
C THR A 357 -9.11 -13.28 -4.41
N GLU A 358 -9.82 -12.83 -5.45
CA GLU A 358 -11.04 -12.02 -5.30
C GLU A 358 -12.31 -12.86 -5.13
N LEU A 359 -12.28 -14.16 -5.46
CA LEU A 359 -13.45 -15.04 -5.45
C LEU A 359 -14.16 -15.03 -4.09
N ALA A 360 -13.40 -15.26 -3.01
CA ALA A 360 -13.95 -15.28 -1.65
C ALA A 360 -14.49 -13.91 -1.22
N ALA A 361 -13.84 -12.82 -1.63
CA ALA A 361 -14.26 -11.46 -1.32
C ALA A 361 -15.57 -11.09 -2.02
N ILE A 362 -15.71 -11.43 -3.30
CA ILE A 362 -16.93 -11.22 -4.08
C ILE A 362 -18.08 -12.05 -3.51
N GLN A 363 -17.85 -13.34 -3.20
CA GLN A 363 -18.86 -14.16 -2.53
C GLN A 363 -19.34 -13.54 -1.22
N GLN A 364 -18.41 -13.04 -0.40
CA GLN A 364 -18.74 -12.39 0.86
C GLN A 364 -19.48 -11.05 0.65
N TRP A 365 -19.13 -10.28 -0.39
CA TRP A 365 -19.81 -9.05 -0.76
C TRP A 365 -21.26 -9.31 -1.13
N PHE A 366 -21.55 -10.32 -1.96
CA PHE A 366 -22.93 -10.71 -2.28
C PHE A 366 -23.71 -11.20 -1.05
N LYS A 367 -23.10 -12.06 -0.22
CA LYS A 367 -23.74 -12.54 1.02
C LYS A 367 -24.09 -11.39 1.97
N THR A 368 -23.20 -10.40 2.08
CA THR A 368 -23.42 -9.21 2.92
C THR A 368 -24.48 -8.29 2.32
N GLY A 369 -24.42 -8.05 1.00
CA GLY A 369 -25.39 -7.23 0.27
C GLY A 369 -26.82 -7.73 0.40
N PHE A 370 -27.05 -9.03 0.18
CA PHE A 370 -28.39 -9.61 0.42
C PHE A 370 -28.78 -9.60 1.89
N LYS A 371 -27.82 -9.78 2.81
CA LYS A 371 -28.12 -9.75 4.25
C LYS A 371 -28.66 -8.39 4.71
N GLU A 372 -28.10 -7.30 4.18
CA GLU A 372 -28.45 -5.93 4.56
C GLU A 372 -29.71 -5.40 3.86
N GLU A 373 -29.98 -5.90 2.65
CA GLU A 373 -31.01 -5.32 1.77
C GLU A 373 -32.22 -6.23 1.53
N ALA A 374 -32.07 -7.54 1.67
CA ALA A 374 -33.16 -8.52 1.62
C ALA A 374 -33.56 -8.92 3.05
N GLU A 375 -34.33 -8.05 3.72
CA GLU A 375 -34.90 -8.29 5.04
C GLU A 375 -35.59 -9.68 5.10
N GLY A 376 -34.92 -10.66 5.72
CA GLY A 376 -35.47 -12.01 5.98
C GLY A 376 -35.04 -13.13 5.03
N PHE A 377 -34.32 -12.85 3.94
CA PHE A 377 -34.01 -13.86 2.89
C PHE A 377 -32.52 -14.22 2.77
N GLN A 378 -31.79 -14.19 3.89
CA GLN A 378 -30.33 -14.32 3.98
C GLN A 378 -29.76 -15.65 3.46
N TYR A 379 -30.61 -16.65 3.20
CA TYR A 379 -30.21 -18.02 2.84
C TYR A 379 -30.94 -18.57 1.61
N ILE A 380 -31.69 -17.75 0.86
CA ILE A 380 -32.40 -18.26 -0.32
C ILE A 380 -31.41 -18.55 -1.46
N TRP A 381 -30.52 -17.60 -1.74
CA TRP A 381 -29.68 -17.66 -2.93
C TRP A 381 -28.39 -18.44 -2.70
N GLN A 382 -28.13 -19.42 -3.55
CA GLN A 382 -26.91 -20.22 -3.53
C GLN A 382 -25.81 -19.48 -4.31
N ILE A 383 -24.86 -18.92 -3.57
CA ILE A 383 -23.71 -18.17 -4.11
C ILE A 383 -22.46 -19.02 -3.94
N GLU A 384 -21.93 -19.56 -5.05
CA GLU A 384 -20.80 -20.50 -5.04
C GLU A 384 -19.74 -20.15 -6.09
N THR A 385 -18.50 -20.60 -5.86
CA THR A 385 -17.43 -20.56 -6.87
C THR A 385 -17.59 -21.76 -7.80
N LEU A 386 -17.02 -21.70 -9.00
CA LEU A 386 -17.06 -22.84 -9.93
C LEU A 386 -16.54 -24.13 -9.30
N GLU A 387 -15.40 -24.05 -8.60
CA GLU A 387 -14.77 -25.21 -7.94
C GLU A 387 -15.70 -25.84 -6.91
N ASN A 388 -16.27 -25.04 -6.00
CA ASN A 388 -17.19 -25.54 -4.99
C ASN A 388 -18.48 -26.10 -5.59
N ALA A 389 -19.01 -25.42 -6.62
CA ALA A 389 -20.22 -25.85 -7.31
C ALA A 389 -20.02 -27.20 -8.00
N MET A 390 -18.85 -27.41 -8.60
CA MET A 390 -18.46 -28.69 -9.21
C MET A 390 -18.24 -29.79 -8.17
N GLU A 391 -17.48 -29.52 -7.11
CA GLU A 391 -17.15 -30.52 -6.07
C GLU A 391 -18.39 -31.01 -5.33
N ARG A 392 -19.31 -30.10 -5.02
CA ARG A 392 -20.52 -30.40 -4.23
C ARG A 392 -21.75 -30.68 -5.07
N ASN A 393 -21.61 -30.61 -6.40
CA ASN A 393 -22.70 -30.73 -7.36
C ASN A 393 -23.88 -29.79 -7.03
N ILE A 394 -23.56 -28.53 -6.71
CA ILE A 394 -24.53 -27.50 -6.32
C ILE A 394 -24.98 -26.75 -7.56
N ASN A 395 -26.29 -26.53 -7.70
CA ASN A 395 -26.85 -25.65 -8.72
C ASN A 395 -26.91 -24.20 -8.18
N ALA A 396 -25.86 -23.43 -8.41
CA ALA A 396 -25.76 -22.07 -7.90
C ALA A 396 -26.74 -21.12 -8.60
N ASP A 397 -27.33 -20.19 -7.85
CA ASP A 397 -28.09 -19.06 -8.43
C ASP A 397 -27.17 -17.94 -8.88
N ILE A 398 -26.04 -17.80 -8.18
CA ILE A 398 -24.94 -16.88 -8.52
C ILE A 398 -23.65 -17.67 -8.55
N LEU A 399 -23.07 -17.81 -9.74
CA LEU A 399 -21.80 -18.50 -9.95
C LEU A 399 -20.67 -17.49 -10.11
N VAL A 400 -19.70 -17.52 -9.20
CA VAL A 400 -18.51 -16.66 -9.24
C VAL A 400 -17.36 -17.40 -9.91
N VAL A 401 -16.82 -16.83 -10.98
CA VAL A 401 -15.80 -17.46 -11.84
C VAL A 401 -14.70 -16.49 -12.19
N THR A 402 -13.53 -16.99 -12.54
CA THR A 402 -12.45 -16.18 -13.12
C THR A 402 -12.36 -16.37 -14.64
N PRO A 403 -11.81 -15.40 -15.40
CA PRO A 403 -11.59 -15.55 -16.84
C PRO A 403 -10.82 -16.81 -17.21
N ALA A 404 -9.83 -17.21 -16.40
CA ALA A 404 -9.08 -18.44 -16.63
C ALA A 404 -9.96 -19.69 -16.55
N GLN A 405 -10.92 -19.72 -15.62
CA GLN A 405 -11.85 -20.82 -15.46
C GLN A 405 -12.83 -20.96 -16.63
N LEU A 406 -13.20 -19.86 -17.30
CA LEU A 406 -14.08 -19.87 -18.48
C LEU A 406 -13.51 -20.66 -19.66
N LEU A 407 -12.19 -20.84 -19.72
CA LEU A 407 -11.50 -21.62 -20.76
C LEU A 407 -11.44 -23.12 -20.45
N LEU A 408 -11.68 -23.53 -19.20
CA LEU A 408 -11.51 -24.91 -18.81
C LEU A 408 -12.61 -25.78 -19.43
N PRO A 409 -12.28 -26.97 -19.97
CA PRO A 409 -13.29 -27.91 -20.48
C PRO A 409 -14.30 -28.32 -19.40
N SER A 410 -13.85 -28.35 -18.14
CA SER A 410 -14.67 -28.64 -16.96
C SER A 410 -15.83 -27.66 -16.76
N PHE A 411 -15.67 -26.40 -17.16
CA PHE A 411 -16.73 -25.39 -17.08
C PHE A 411 -17.94 -25.80 -17.94
N PHE A 412 -17.73 -26.05 -19.24
CA PHE A 412 -18.81 -26.48 -20.12
C PHE A 412 -19.36 -27.87 -19.75
N GLN A 413 -18.51 -28.74 -19.20
CA GLN A 413 -18.95 -30.05 -18.71
C GLN A 413 -19.89 -29.94 -17.50
N TYR A 414 -19.64 -29.00 -16.58
CA TYR A 414 -20.53 -28.73 -15.45
C TYR A 414 -21.93 -28.34 -15.95
N PHE A 415 -22.01 -27.44 -16.93
CA PHE A 415 -23.28 -27.04 -17.55
C PHE A 415 -23.93 -28.12 -18.41
N LYS A 416 -23.16 -29.02 -19.00
CA LYS A 416 -23.75 -30.13 -19.76
C LYS A 416 -24.41 -31.18 -18.85
N ASN A 417 -23.89 -31.36 -17.64
CA ASN A 417 -24.23 -32.49 -16.78
C ASN A 417 -25.17 -32.13 -15.62
N ASN A 418 -25.09 -30.91 -15.09
CA ASN A 418 -25.67 -30.60 -13.77
C ASN A 418 -26.70 -29.46 -13.77
N VAL A 419 -26.58 -28.48 -14.68
CA VAL A 419 -27.40 -27.26 -14.69
C VAL A 419 -27.58 -26.77 -16.12
N ASP A 420 -28.80 -26.40 -16.53
CA ASP A 420 -28.99 -25.78 -17.85
C ASP A 420 -28.34 -24.39 -17.89
N LEU A 421 -27.32 -24.22 -18.74
CA LEU A 421 -26.65 -22.93 -18.95
C LEU A 421 -27.63 -21.85 -19.40
N THR A 422 -28.79 -22.24 -19.94
CA THR A 422 -29.83 -21.30 -20.35
C THR A 422 -30.40 -20.47 -19.21
N GLU A 423 -30.22 -20.89 -17.95
CA GLU A 423 -30.70 -20.15 -16.79
C GLU A 423 -29.79 -18.95 -16.44
N TYR A 424 -28.53 -18.93 -16.89
CA TYR A 424 -27.55 -17.88 -16.60
C TYR A 424 -27.65 -16.71 -17.58
N GLU A 425 -28.74 -15.95 -17.44
CA GLU A 425 -29.08 -14.85 -18.35
C GLU A 425 -28.38 -13.53 -18.02
N VAL A 426 -27.72 -13.42 -16.87
CA VAL A 426 -27.10 -12.17 -16.38
C VAL A 426 -25.62 -12.37 -16.12
N VAL A 427 -24.79 -11.47 -16.62
CA VAL A 427 -23.34 -11.44 -16.37
C VAL A 427 -22.97 -10.13 -15.68
N LEU A 428 -22.36 -10.22 -14.50
CA LEU A 428 -21.79 -9.09 -13.76
C LEU A 428 -20.26 -9.13 -13.85
N ILE A 429 -19.66 -8.03 -14.29
CA ILE A 429 -18.20 -7.87 -14.37
C ILE A 429 -17.79 -6.77 -13.38
N PRO A 430 -17.44 -7.13 -12.12
CA PRO A 430 -16.82 -6.19 -11.19
C PRO A 430 -15.44 -5.76 -11.70
N GLU A 431 -15.09 -4.50 -11.47
CA GLU A 431 -13.79 -3.91 -11.82
C GLU A 431 -13.33 -4.12 -13.27
N ALA A 432 -14.24 -3.95 -14.24
CA ALA A 432 -14.02 -4.31 -15.63
C ALA A 432 -12.74 -3.73 -16.26
N SER A 433 -12.30 -2.53 -15.85
CA SER A 433 -10.99 -1.95 -16.24
C SER A 433 -9.80 -2.91 -16.08
N LYS A 434 -9.78 -3.75 -15.03
CA LYS A 434 -8.69 -4.70 -14.79
C LYS A 434 -8.83 -5.97 -15.63
N ILE A 435 -10.06 -6.36 -15.94
CA ILE A 435 -10.38 -7.61 -16.62
C ILE A 435 -10.29 -7.44 -18.13
N LEU A 436 -10.93 -6.39 -18.68
CA LEU A 436 -10.94 -6.10 -20.12
C LEU A 436 -9.52 -5.92 -20.66
N SER A 437 -8.68 -5.17 -19.94
CA SER A 437 -7.28 -4.93 -20.34
C SER A 437 -6.38 -6.18 -20.39
N LYS A 438 -6.77 -7.28 -19.75
CA LYS A 438 -5.97 -8.52 -19.68
C LYS A 438 -6.60 -9.71 -20.39
N TYR A 439 -7.92 -9.77 -20.43
CA TYR A 439 -8.68 -10.97 -20.79
C TYR A 439 -9.77 -10.68 -21.84
N ASP A 440 -9.62 -9.61 -22.62
CA ASP A 440 -10.53 -9.20 -23.71
C ASP A 440 -11.00 -10.36 -24.60
N THR A 441 -10.07 -11.16 -25.09
CA THR A 441 -10.31 -12.23 -26.06
C THR A 441 -11.08 -13.38 -25.42
N ILE A 442 -10.78 -13.67 -24.15
CA ILE A 442 -11.44 -14.74 -23.38
C ILE A 442 -12.88 -14.32 -23.09
N LEU A 443 -13.08 -13.09 -22.62
CA LEU A 443 -14.42 -12.54 -22.37
C LEU A 443 -15.26 -12.52 -23.64
N HIS A 444 -14.68 -12.03 -24.75
CA HIS A 444 -15.35 -12.00 -26.04
C HIS A 444 -15.83 -13.40 -26.47
N ALA A 445 -14.93 -14.38 -26.44
CA ALA A 445 -15.24 -15.76 -26.82
C ALA A 445 -16.27 -16.40 -25.89
N PHE A 446 -16.19 -16.13 -24.58
CA PHE A 446 -17.14 -16.64 -23.60
C PHE A 446 -18.55 -16.06 -23.81
N ILE A 447 -18.68 -14.73 -23.90
CA ILE A 447 -19.98 -14.08 -24.10
C ILE A 447 -20.62 -14.53 -25.41
N TRP A 448 -19.82 -14.67 -26.48
CA TRP A 448 -20.32 -15.17 -27.76
C TRP A 448 -20.85 -16.60 -27.65
N LYS A 449 -20.15 -17.49 -26.94
CA LYS A 449 -20.63 -18.86 -26.68
C LYS A 449 -21.88 -18.87 -25.80
N LEU A 450 -21.94 -18.03 -24.78
CA LEU A 450 -23.09 -17.93 -23.88
C LEU A 450 -24.33 -17.44 -24.65
N GLN A 451 -24.17 -16.45 -25.53
CA GLN A 451 -25.21 -15.98 -26.42
C GLN A 451 -25.74 -17.09 -27.34
N ASP A 452 -24.83 -17.89 -27.93
CA ASP A 452 -25.18 -19.02 -28.80
C ASP A 452 -26.00 -20.08 -28.05
N HIS A 453 -25.65 -20.36 -26.78
CA HIS A 453 -26.40 -21.30 -25.95
C HIS A 453 -27.77 -20.74 -25.50
N LEU A 454 -27.83 -19.45 -25.16
CA LEU A 454 -29.06 -18.80 -24.71
C LEU A 454 -30.05 -18.47 -25.85
N ASN A 455 -29.58 -18.47 -27.10
CA ASN A 455 -30.29 -17.89 -28.25
C ASN A 455 -30.74 -16.42 -28.04
N LYS A 456 -30.11 -15.72 -27.09
CA LYS A 456 -30.31 -14.29 -26.80
C LYS A 456 -29.06 -13.72 -26.15
N MET A 457 -28.90 -12.40 -26.20
CA MET A 457 -27.78 -11.75 -25.53
C MET A 457 -28.00 -11.72 -24.01
N PRO A 458 -27.10 -12.27 -23.19
CA PRO A 458 -27.22 -12.15 -21.74
C PRO A 458 -27.07 -10.69 -21.31
N GLN A 459 -27.86 -10.27 -20.32
CA GLN A 459 -27.75 -8.95 -19.72
C GLN A 459 -26.33 -8.77 -19.16
N GLN A 460 -25.70 -7.63 -19.42
CA GLN A 460 -24.34 -7.34 -19.00
C GLN A 460 -24.37 -6.17 -18.03
N ILE A 461 -23.86 -6.37 -16.82
CA ILE A 461 -23.74 -5.33 -15.79
C ILE A 461 -22.25 -5.12 -15.54
N ILE A 462 -21.75 -3.94 -15.86
CA ILE A 462 -20.32 -3.67 -15.89
C ILE A 462 -20.02 -2.56 -14.90
N LEU A 463 -19.16 -2.85 -13.92
CA LEU A 463 -18.74 -1.91 -12.89
C LEU A 463 -17.27 -1.57 -13.13
N SER A 464 -16.94 -0.29 -13.35
CA SER A 464 -15.54 0.07 -13.62
C SER A 464 -15.18 1.47 -13.15
N LYS A 465 -13.91 1.66 -12.77
CA LYS A 465 -13.33 3.01 -12.68
C LYS A 465 -13.24 3.60 -14.09
N TRP A 466 -13.50 4.90 -14.19
CA TRP A 466 -13.49 5.61 -15.48
C TRP A 466 -12.07 5.71 -16.07
N TYR A 467 -11.97 5.52 -17.39
CA TYR A 467 -10.80 5.87 -18.21
C TYR A 467 -11.23 6.16 -19.65
N GLU A 468 -10.34 6.83 -20.40
CA GLU A 468 -10.63 7.52 -21.66
C GLU A 468 -11.13 6.65 -22.84
N ALA A 469 -11.16 5.31 -22.70
CA ALA A 469 -11.61 4.39 -23.76
C ALA A 469 -12.57 3.28 -23.28
N LEU A 470 -12.99 3.30 -22.01
CA LEU A 470 -13.78 2.22 -21.40
C LEU A 470 -15.07 1.89 -22.17
N GLY A 471 -15.81 2.93 -22.56
CA GLY A 471 -17.08 2.75 -23.28
C GLY A 471 -16.91 2.14 -24.67
N GLU A 472 -15.80 2.40 -25.35
CA GLU A 472 -15.48 1.81 -26.65
C GLU A 472 -14.99 0.37 -26.49
N GLU A 473 -14.07 0.13 -25.55
CA GLU A 473 -13.54 -1.19 -25.24
C GLU A 473 -14.66 -2.18 -24.84
N VAL A 474 -15.60 -1.73 -24.02
CA VAL A 474 -16.78 -2.54 -23.66
C VAL A 474 -17.63 -2.88 -24.90
N ARG A 475 -17.85 -1.93 -25.80
CA ARG A 475 -18.62 -2.17 -27.03
C ARG A 475 -17.91 -3.14 -27.96
N ASP A 476 -16.59 -3.03 -28.07
CA ASP A 476 -15.79 -3.85 -28.98
C ASP A 476 -15.65 -5.28 -28.45
N VAL A 477 -15.30 -5.42 -27.17
CA VAL A 477 -15.08 -6.73 -26.53
C VAL A 477 -16.39 -7.47 -26.31
N LEU A 478 -17.44 -6.81 -25.83
CA LEU A 478 -18.69 -7.48 -25.47
C LEU A 478 -19.78 -7.37 -26.54
N ARG A 479 -19.56 -6.60 -27.62
CA ARG A 479 -20.51 -6.39 -28.73
C ARG A 479 -21.90 -5.90 -28.31
N ILE A 480 -21.95 -5.10 -27.24
CA ILE A 480 -23.17 -4.50 -26.71
C ILE A 480 -23.12 -2.98 -26.77
N LYS A 481 -24.29 -2.34 -26.68
CA LYS A 481 -24.40 -0.89 -26.44
C LYS A 481 -24.93 -0.68 -25.01
N PRO A 482 -24.05 -0.60 -24.00
CA PRO A 482 -24.51 -0.39 -22.64
C PRO A 482 -25.04 1.04 -22.46
N LYS A 483 -26.08 1.19 -21.64
CA LYS A 483 -26.43 2.48 -21.05
C LYS A 483 -25.33 2.87 -20.07
N ASN A 484 -24.63 3.94 -20.41
CA ASN A 484 -23.56 4.47 -19.58
C ASN A 484 -24.14 5.38 -18.50
N ILE A 485 -23.88 5.04 -17.25
CA ILE A 485 -24.30 5.82 -16.08
C ILE A 485 -23.03 6.16 -15.30
N SER A 486 -22.60 7.41 -15.40
CA SER A 486 -21.50 7.93 -14.61
C SER A 486 -22.02 8.41 -13.26
N ILE A 487 -21.62 7.74 -12.17
CA ILE A 487 -21.94 8.22 -10.83
C ILE A 487 -21.03 9.42 -10.57
N SER A 488 -21.60 10.63 -10.59
CA SER A 488 -20.84 11.82 -10.24
C SER A 488 -20.53 11.77 -8.75
N LEU A 489 -19.25 11.51 -8.42
CA LEU A 489 -18.71 11.83 -7.10
C LEU A 489 -19.03 13.30 -6.83
N ASP A 490 -19.49 13.62 -5.61
CA ASP A 490 -19.85 14.99 -5.21
C ASP A 490 -18.80 15.97 -5.72
N LYS A 491 -19.13 16.67 -6.81
CA LYS A 491 -18.37 17.86 -7.18
C LYS A 491 -18.57 18.79 -6.01
N SER A 492 -17.48 19.26 -5.42
CA SER A 492 -17.58 20.36 -4.47
C SER A 492 -18.42 21.45 -5.16
N PRO A 493 -19.49 21.96 -4.52
CA PRO A 493 -20.29 23.03 -5.11
C PRO A 493 -19.46 24.31 -5.33
N ASN A 494 -18.23 24.33 -4.84
CA ASN A 494 -17.30 25.42 -4.99
C ASN A 494 -16.33 25.12 -6.14
N LEU A 495 -16.45 25.89 -7.22
CA LEU A 495 -15.54 25.85 -8.37
C LEU A 495 -14.52 26.97 -8.23
N PHE A 496 -13.24 26.60 -8.15
CA PHE A 496 -12.12 27.54 -8.06
C PHE A 496 -11.29 27.46 -9.35
N TYR A 497 -11.11 28.58 -10.06
CA TYR A 497 -10.34 28.59 -11.31
C TYR A 497 -9.30 29.72 -11.36
N MET A 498 -8.17 29.43 -12.01
CA MET A 498 -7.07 30.37 -12.22
C MET A 498 -6.55 30.28 -13.65
N VAL A 499 -6.46 31.43 -14.31
CA VAL A 499 -5.86 31.56 -15.64
C VAL A 499 -4.44 32.07 -15.47
N TRP A 500 -3.48 31.35 -16.05
CA TRP A 500 -2.06 31.67 -15.93
C TRP A 500 -1.60 32.58 -17.07
N LYS A 501 -0.73 33.55 -16.76
CA LYS A 501 0.01 34.31 -17.77
C LYS A 501 1.01 33.36 -18.45
N LYS A 502 1.00 33.33 -19.79
CA LYS A 502 1.96 32.57 -20.59
C LYS A 502 3.38 33.08 -20.40
#